data_AF-A0A521TD43-F1
#
_entry.id   AF-A0A521TD43-F1
#
_cell.length_a   1.000
_cell.length_b   1.000
_cell.length_c   1.000
_cell.angle_alpha   90.00
_cell.angle_beta   90.00
_cell.angle_gamma   90.00
#
_symmetry.space_group_name_H-M   'P 1'
#
loop_
_entity.id
_entity.type
_entity.pdbx_description
1 polymer ?
#
loop_
_entity_poly.entity_id
_entity_poly.type
_entity_poly.pdbx_seq_one_letter_code
_entity_poly.pdbx_strand_id
1 'polypeptide(L)'
;MAIDVGRGGGMPAPGRTEMITDKYLAALEAALANLAPTEREEVVAEIRQHIADASAAGKPIDEVLQKLGPVDALARAYQLELLVTPRASAPAQSSSDRWLKIIGLLALGSLPTFIIVVVLGTIGLTFTVTGIGLVLAGAADQVGALPAWVEMNAEPWFAIVVGVMLFVLGVLSSWGTVAYIRFVVRAVKRVTSPAA
;
A
#
# COMPACT_ATOMS: atom_id res chain seq x y z
N MET A 1 -48.70 32.79 -16.16
CA MET A 1 -47.52 33.65 -15.95
C MET A 1 -46.32 32.70 -15.90
N ALA A 2 -45.69 32.49 -17.04
CA ALA A 2 -44.55 31.59 -17.19
C ALA A 2 -43.27 32.37 -16.88
N ILE A 3 -42.43 31.85 -15.99
CA ILE A 3 -41.05 32.33 -15.82
C ILE A 3 -40.16 31.38 -16.60
N ASP A 4 -39.74 31.87 -17.76
CA ASP A 4 -38.65 31.34 -18.55
C ASP A 4 -37.33 31.59 -17.80
N VAL A 5 -36.66 30.52 -17.37
CA VAL A 5 -35.28 30.57 -16.89
C VAL A 5 -34.43 29.74 -17.84
N GLY A 6 -34.26 30.28 -19.06
CA GLY A 6 -33.15 29.89 -19.92
C GLY A 6 -31.83 30.27 -19.26
N ARG A 7 -31.17 29.31 -18.60
CA ARG A 7 -29.76 29.41 -18.22
C ARG A 7 -28.94 28.45 -19.08
N GLY A 8 -28.66 28.87 -20.31
CA GLY A 8 -27.64 28.29 -21.15
C GLY A 8 -26.26 28.57 -20.57
N GLY A 9 -25.81 27.73 -19.62
CA GLY A 9 -24.43 27.69 -19.17
C GLY A 9 -23.61 26.87 -20.16
N GLY A 10 -23.17 27.51 -21.25
CA GLY A 10 -22.22 26.89 -22.18
C GLY A 10 -20.98 26.42 -21.42
N MET A 11 -20.67 25.12 -21.52
CA MET A 11 -19.50 24.52 -20.89
C MET A 11 -18.25 25.31 -21.33
N PRO A 12 -17.53 25.98 -20.43
CA PRO A 12 -16.33 26.71 -20.80
C PRO A 12 -15.32 25.75 -21.43
N ALA A 13 -14.65 26.17 -22.50
CA ALA A 13 -13.63 25.37 -23.17
C ALA A 13 -12.57 24.91 -22.13
N PRO A 14 -12.12 23.64 -22.17
CA PRO A 14 -11.31 23.03 -21.11
C PRO A 14 -10.09 23.86 -20.70
N GLY A 15 -9.38 24.47 -21.65
CA GLY A 15 -8.22 25.32 -21.36
C GLY A 15 -8.53 26.64 -20.64
N ARG A 16 -9.77 27.16 -20.68
CA ARG A 16 -10.16 28.36 -19.93
C ARG A 16 -10.31 28.05 -18.44
N THR A 17 -10.86 26.90 -18.11
CA THR A 17 -11.11 26.46 -16.73
C THR A 17 -9.80 26.19 -16.00
N GLU A 18 -8.83 25.56 -16.66
CA GLU A 18 -7.48 25.36 -16.13
C GLU A 18 -6.81 26.69 -15.80
N MET A 19 -6.80 27.65 -16.74
CA MET A 19 -6.21 28.99 -16.48
C MET A 19 -6.84 29.74 -15.31
N ILE A 20 -8.16 29.64 -15.12
CA ILE A 20 -8.86 30.31 -14.01
C ILE A 20 -8.47 29.64 -12.68
N THR A 21 -8.42 28.31 -12.68
CA THR A 21 -8.02 27.52 -11.50
C THR A 21 -6.58 27.84 -11.10
N ASP A 22 -5.66 27.85 -12.04
CA ASP A 22 -4.24 28.15 -11.78
C ASP A 22 -4.06 29.55 -11.22
N LYS A 23 -4.78 30.55 -11.76
CA LYS A 23 -4.76 31.92 -11.23
C LYS A 23 -5.27 31.98 -9.79
N TYR A 24 -6.35 31.27 -9.48
CA TYR A 24 -6.90 31.23 -8.12
C TYR A 24 -5.93 30.57 -7.14
N LEU A 25 -5.35 29.43 -7.51
CA LEU A 25 -4.38 28.71 -6.67
C LEU A 25 -3.10 29.50 -6.46
N ALA A 26 -2.59 30.19 -7.48
CA ALA A 26 -1.41 31.07 -7.35
C ALA A 26 -1.69 32.24 -6.39
N ALA A 27 -2.89 32.83 -6.46
CA ALA A 27 -3.29 33.88 -5.52
C ALA A 27 -3.42 33.33 -4.09
N LEU A 28 -3.95 32.11 -3.92
CA LEU A 28 -4.04 31.44 -2.62
C LEU A 28 -2.67 31.14 -2.03
N GLU A 29 -1.74 30.63 -2.84
CA GLU A 29 -0.36 30.39 -2.42
C GLU A 29 0.30 31.69 -1.93
N ALA A 30 0.11 32.79 -2.66
CA ALA A 30 0.62 34.11 -2.25
C ALA A 30 -0.02 34.60 -0.93
N ALA A 31 -1.32 34.40 -0.73
CA ALA A 31 -2.02 34.78 0.51
C ALA A 31 -1.60 33.92 1.73
N LEU A 32 -1.10 32.70 1.49
CA LEU A 32 -0.58 31.77 2.50
C LEU A 32 0.93 31.93 2.73
N ALA A 33 1.57 33.00 2.24
CA ALA A 33 3.01 33.21 2.38
C ALA A 33 3.52 33.22 3.84
N ASN A 34 2.65 33.53 4.81
CA ASN A 34 2.98 33.53 6.24
C ASN A 34 2.98 32.14 6.89
N LEU A 35 2.50 31.09 6.21
CA LEU A 35 2.54 29.71 6.70
C LEU A 35 3.88 29.04 6.36
N ALA A 36 4.20 27.95 7.06
CA ALA A 36 5.36 27.15 6.70
C ALA A 36 5.20 26.63 5.25
N PRO A 37 6.30 26.50 4.47
CA PRO A 37 6.22 26.06 3.08
C PRO A 37 5.43 24.76 2.88
N THR A 38 5.61 23.82 3.80
CA THR A 38 4.95 22.51 3.78
C THR A 38 3.45 22.62 4.00
N GLU A 39 3.01 23.46 4.94
CA GLU A 39 1.59 23.69 5.24
C GLU A 39 0.91 24.40 4.07
N ARG A 40 1.60 25.37 3.45
CA ARG A 40 1.12 26.06 2.27
C ARG A 40 0.91 25.10 1.10
N GLU A 41 1.88 24.22 0.83
CA GLU A 41 1.77 23.21 -0.22
C GLU A 41 0.60 22.26 0.02
N GLU A 42 0.40 21.81 1.27
CA GLU A 42 -0.71 20.94 1.66
C GLU A 42 -2.07 21.61 1.42
N VAL A 43 -2.25 22.86 1.86
CA VAL A 43 -3.50 23.61 1.65
C VAL A 43 -3.77 23.81 0.16
N VAL A 44 -2.77 24.20 -0.62
CA VAL A 44 -2.93 24.39 -2.08
C VAL A 44 -3.28 23.07 -2.77
N ALA A 45 -2.66 21.96 -2.37
CA ALA A 45 -2.96 20.64 -2.91
C ALA A 45 -4.38 20.18 -2.57
N GLU A 46 -4.84 20.42 -1.34
CA GLU A 46 -6.21 20.11 -0.88
C GLU A 46 -7.25 20.86 -1.71
N ILE A 47 -7.08 22.17 -1.87
CA ILE A 47 -8.00 23.00 -2.66
C ILE A 47 -7.97 22.61 -4.14
N ARG A 48 -6.79 22.31 -4.70
CA ARG A 48 -6.68 21.80 -6.08
C ARG A 48 -7.47 20.51 -6.27
N GLN A 49 -7.34 19.57 -5.34
CA GLN A 49 -8.08 18.31 -5.37
C GLN A 49 -9.59 18.55 -5.27
N HIS A 50 -10.04 19.45 -4.38
CA HIS A 50 -11.45 19.78 -4.24
C HIS A 50 -12.04 20.35 -5.54
N ILE A 51 -11.30 21.21 -6.24
CA ILE A 51 -11.71 21.77 -7.53
C ILE A 51 -11.77 20.67 -8.60
N ALA A 52 -10.76 19.79 -8.65
CA ALA A 52 -10.73 18.68 -9.59
C ALA A 52 -11.91 17.72 -9.40
N ASP A 53 -12.21 17.35 -8.15
CA ASP A 53 -13.34 16.48 -7.81
C ASP A 53 -14.69 17.11 -8.16
N ALA A 54 -14.85 18.40 -7.88
CA ALA A 54 -16.06 19.14 -8.24
C ALA A 54 -16.25 19.26 -9.76
N SER A 55 -15.16 19.49 -10.49
CA SER A 55 -15.15 19.55 -11.96
C SER A 55 -15.47 18.18 -12.57
N ALA A 56 -14.89 17.10 -12.04
CA ALA A 56 -15.18 15.72 -12.45
C ALA A 56 -16.65 15.33 -12.19
N ALA A 57 -17.26 15.88 -11.14
CA ALA A 57 -18.68 15.77 -10.85
C ALA A 57 -19.58 16.65 -11.75
N GLY A 58 -19.00 17.35 -12.74
CA GLY A 58 -19.73 18.17 -13.70
C GLY A 58 -20.16 19.54 -13.17
N LYS A 59 -19.63 20.00 -12.03
CA LYS A 59 -19.97 21.33 -11.49
C LYS A 59 -19.22 22.42 -12.26
N PRO A 60 -19.88 23.54 -12.60
CA PRO A 60 -19.21 24.66 -13.25
C PRO A 60 -18.19 25.31 -12.32
N ILE A 61 -16.99 25.59 -12.83
CA ILE A 61 -15.86 26.13 -12.05
C ILE A 61 -16.22 27.41 -11.29
N ASP A 62 -17.02 28.29 -11.89
CA ASP A 62 -17.44 29.54 -11.26
C ASP A 62 -18.24 29.30 -9.97
N GLU A 63 -19.09 28.27 -9.95
CA GLU A 63 -19.85 27.89 -8.75
C GLU A 63 -18.93 27.29 -7.68
N VAL A 64 -17.93 26.51 -8.09
CA VAL A 64 -16.95 25.91 -7.18
C VAL A 64 -16.11 27.00 -6.50
N LEU A 65 -15.57 27.94 -7.28
CA LEU A 65 -14.79 29.05 -6.75
C LEU A 65 -15.64 30.00 -5.89
N GLN A 66 -16.90 30.21 -6.25
CA GLN A 66 -17.82 31.00 -5.44
C GLN A 66 -18.08 30.37 -4.07
N LYS A 67 -18.15 29.03 -4.00
CA LYS A 67 -18.31 28.29 -2.73
C LYS A 67 -17.06 28.32 -1.87
N LEU A 68 -15.86 28.27 -2.48
CA LEU A 68 -14.59 28.46 -1.77
C LEU A 68 -14.46 29.89 -1.23
N GLY A 69 -15.04 30.85 -1.93
CA GLY A 69 -15.05 32.25 -1.52
C GLY A 69 -13.77 33.00 -1.88
N PRO A 70 -13.62 34.24 -1.37
CA PRO A 70 -12.45 35.06 -1.67
C PRO A 70 -11.19 34.50 -1.02
N VAL A 71 -10.10 34.54 -1.77
CA VAL A 71 -8.80 33.97 -1.40
C VAL A 71 -8.33 34.43 -0.02
N ASP A 72 -8.43 35.72 0.30
CA ASP A 72 -7.98 36.28 1.58
C ASP A 72 -8.81 35.80 2.77
N ALA A 73 -10.08 35.47 2.57
CA ALA A 73 -10.93 34.93 3.63
C ALA A 73 -10.59 33.46 3.88
N LEU A 74 -10.40 32.69 2.80
CA LEU A 74 -9.99 31.29 2.87
C LEU A 74 -8.62 31.15 3.56
N ALA A 75 -7.63 31.95 3.15
CA ALA A 75 -6.30 31.95 3.77
C ALA A 75 -6.35 32.31 5.26
N ARG A 76 -7.16 33.29 5.65
CA ARG A 76 -7.36 33.65 7.05
C ARG A 76 -8.01 32.54 7.86
N ALA A 77 -8.98 31.83 7.29
CA ALA A 77 -9.62 30.69 7.96
C ALA A 77 -8.59 29.60 8.30
N TYR A 78 -7.71 29.25 7.34
CA TYR A 78 -6.64 28.27 7.57
C TYR A 78 -5.61 28.75 8.60
N GLN A 79 -5.23 30.03 8.57
CA GLN A 79 -4.32 30.60 9.58
C GLN A 79 -4.91 30.52 10.99
N LEU A 80 -6.22 30.81 11.15
CA LEU A 80 -6.91 30.70 12.43
C LEU A 80 -7.05 29.25 12.88
N GLU A 81 -7.35 28.33 11.96
CA GLU A 81 -7.45 26.90 12.27
C GLU A 81 -6.12 26.35 12.81
N LEU A 82 -4.99 26.74 12.23
CA LEU A 82 -3.66 26.35 12.72
C LEU A 82 -3.33 26.93 14.10
N LEU A 83 -3.80 28.15 14.40
CA LEU A 83 -3.61 28.76 15.72
C LEU A 83 -4.43 28.04 16.80
N VAL A 84 -5.65 27.57 16.46
CA VAL A 84 -6.53 26.86 17.39
C VAL A 84 -6.13 25.39 17.53
N THR A 85 -5.68 24.77 16.44
CA THR A 85 -5.23 23.38 16.39
C THR A 85 -3.81 23.35 15.82
N PRO A 86 -2.77 23.55 16.66
CA PRO A 86 -1.39 23.43 16.21
C PRO A 86 -1.16 22.00 15.70
N ARG A 87 -1.15 21.82 14.38
CA ARG A 87 -0.68 20.58 13.77
C ARG A 87 0.82 20.56 14.03
N ALA A 88 1.24 19.75 15.02
CA ALA A 88 2.64 19.55 15.35
C ALA A 88 3.41 19.28 14.04
N SER A 89 4.28 20.21 13.68
CA SER A 89 5.02 20.21 12.42
C SER A 89 5.87 18.93 12.32
N ALA A 90 5.31 17.92 11.66
CA ALA A 90 6.03 16.73 11.21
C ALA A 90 6.59 17.03 9.81
N PRO A 91 7.79 16.53 9.46
CA PRO A 91 8.42 16.82 8.18
C PRO A 91 7.50 16.36 7.06
N ALA A 92 7.32 17.21 6.05
CA ALA A 92 6.51 16.98 4.86
C ALA A 92 6.75 15.57 4.29
N GLN A 93 5.88 14.65 4.69
CA GLN A 93 5.79 13.34 4.09
C GLN A 93 4.33 13.14 3.82
N SER A 94 3.91 13.78 2.73
CA SER A 94 2.64 13.60 2.05
C SER A 94 2.18 12.15 2.22
N SER A 95 1.01 12.00 2.84
CA SER A 95 0.41 10.68 3.07
C SER A 95 0.21 9.95 1.74
N SER A 96 0.00 10.65 0.63
CA SER A 96 -0.08 10.04 -0.71
C SER A 96 1.28 9.53 -1.20
N ASP A 97 2.40 10.18 -0.90
CA ASP A 97 3.73 9.66 -1.23
C ASP A 97 4.12 8.43 -0.40
N ARG A 98 3.68 8.38 0.86
CA ARG A 98 3.86 7.20 1.71
C ARG A 98 2.98 6.06 1.22
N TRP A 99 1.71 6.32 0.89
CA TRP A 99 0.81 5.33 0.31
C TRP A 99 1.24 4.88 -1.09
N LEU A 100 1.79 5.76 -1.94
CA LEU A 100 2.35 5.43 -3.25
C LEU A 100 3.67 4.67 -3.12
N LYS A 101 4.51 4.96 -2.13
CA LYS A 101 5.69 4.15 -1.82
C LYS A 101 5.31 2.79 -1.24
N ILE A 102 4.26 2.71 -0.43
CA ILE A 102 3.72 1.45 0.08
C ILE A 102 3.11 0.66 -1.07
N ILE A 103 2.22 1.24 -1.89
CA ILE A 103 1.62 0.59 -3.06
C ILE A 103 2.71 0.22 -4.06
N GLY A 104 3.71 1.07 -4.29
CA GLY A 104 4.85 0.80 -5.16
C GLY A 104 5.71 -0.34 -4.63
N LEU A 105 6.02 -0.36 -3.34
CA LEU A 105 6.77 -1.44 -2.68
C LEU A 105 5.94 -2.74 -2.60
N LEU A 106 4.63 -2.64 -2.40
CA LEU A 106 3.72 -3.78 -2.39
C LEU A 106 3.44 -4.27 -3.82
N ALA A 107 3.46 -3.42 -4.83
CA ALA A 107 3.26 -3.80 -6.23
C ALA A 107 4.55 -4.40 -6.81
N LEU A 108 5.71 -3.75 -6.63
CA LEU A 108 7.01 -4.32 -7.00
C LEU A 108 7.35 -5.54 -6.15
N GLY A 109 6.94 -5.54 -4.88
CA GLY A 109 7.23 -6.62 -3.94
C GLY A 109 6.27 -7.78 -4.03
N SER A 110 4.98 -7.57 -4.30
CA SER A 110 3.98 -8.65 -4.17
C SER A 110 4.14 -9.74 -5.20
N LEU A 111 4.41 -9.43 -6.47
CA LEU A 111 4.56 -10.48 -7.49
C LEU A 111 5.74 -11.41 -7.17
N PRO A 112 6.98 -10.89 -6.96
CA PRO A 112 8.12 -11.72 -6.61
C PRO A 112 7.96 -12.38 -5.23
N THR A 113 7.45 -11.65 -4.23
CA THR A 113 7.25 -12.18 -2.87
C THR A 113 6.24 -13.31 -2.87
N PHE A 114 5.14 -13.17 -3.62
CA PHE A 114 4.12 -14.21 -3.74
C PHE A 114 4.71 -15.46 -4.38
N ILE A 115 5.45 -15.33 -5.47
CA ILE A 115 6.12 -16.46 -6.13
C ILE A 115 7.10 -17.13 -5.16
N ILE A 116 7.94 -16.37 -4.47
CA ILE A 116 8.91 -16.91 -3.51
C ILE A 116 8.20 -17.65 -2.38
N VAL A 117 7.15 -17.08 -1.78
CA VAL A 117 6.43 -17.71 -0.67
C VAL A 117 5.72 -19.00 -1.13
N VAL A 118 5.08 -18.98 -2.29
CA VAL A 118 4.38 -20.16 -2.84
C VAL A 118 5.37 -21.27 -3.20
N VAL A 119 6.45 -20.94 -3.92
CA VAL A 119 7.44 -21.94 -4.35
C VAL A 119 8.22 -22.48 -3.15
N LEU A 120 8.77 -21.60 -2.30
CA LEU A 120 9.57 -22.03 -1.16
C LEU A 120 8.72 -22.74 -0.10
N GLY A 121 7.48 -22.29 0.08
CA GLY A 121 6.50 -22.92 0.97
C GLY A 121 6.07 -24.31 0.50
N THR A 122 5.77 -24.47 -0.80
CA THR A 122 5.42 -25.80 -1.35
C THR A 122 6.59 -26.77 -1.27
N ILE A 123 7.81 -26.33 -1.61
CA ILE A 123 9.03 -27.16 -1.49
C ILE A 123 9.31 -27.55 -0.04
N GLY A 124 9.21 -26.60 0.89
CA GLY A 124 9.42 -26.87 2.32
C GLY A 124 8.41 -27.89 2.86
N LEU A 125 7.13 -27.71 2.51
CA LEU A 125 6.06 -28.61 2.93
C LEU A 125 6.23 -30.02 2.35
N THR A 126 6.49 -30.15 1.04
CA THR A 126 6.65 -31.46 0.40
C THR A 126 7.85 -32.21 0.95
N PHE A 127 8.99 -31.55 1.14
CA PHE A 127 10.15 -32.21 1.74
C PHE A 127 9.92 -32.62 3.20
N THR A 128 9.20 -31.81 3.97
CA THR A 128 8.87 -32.15 5.36
C THR A 128 7.96 -33.37 5.42
N VAL A 129 6.88 -33.40 4.62
CA VAL A 129 5.92 -34.52 4.59
C VAL A 129 6.60 -35.79 4.08
N THR A 130 7.36 -35.69 2.99
CA THR A 130 8.08 -36.83 2.40
C THR A 130 9.16 -37.35 3.35
N GLY A 131 9.91 -36.47 4.02
CA GLY A 131 10.92 -36.85 5.00
C GLY A 131 10.33 -37.63 6.17
N ILE A 132 9.22 -37.14 6.76
CA ILE A 132 8.49 -37.86 7.82
C ILE A 132 8.01 -39.22 7.31
N GLY A 133 7.42 -39.26 6.11
CA GLY A 133 6.93 -40.50 5.50
C GLY A 133 8.03 -41.56 5.34
N LEU A 134 9.22 -41.16 4.89
CA LEU A 134 10.35 -42.06 4.73
C LEU A 134 10.90 -42.58 6.07
N VAL A 135 10.97 -41.72 7.09
CA VAL A 135 11.39 -42.16 8.43
C VAL A 135 10.42 -43.17 9.01
N LEU A 136 9.11 -42.92 8.88
CA LEU A 136 8.08 -43.85 9.35
C LEU A 136 8.07 -45.15 8.56
N ALA A 137 8.21 -45.09 7.24
CA ALA A 137 8.28 -46.28 6.39
C ALA A 137 9.51 -47.14 6.72
N GLY A 138 10.69 -46.53 6.83
CA GLY A 138 11.92 -47.24 7.19
C GLY A 138 11.87 -47.84 8.61
N ALA A 139 11.24 -47.14 9.57
CA ALA A 139 11.04 -47.68 10.91
C ALA A 139 10.03 -48.84 10.94
N ALA A 140 8.95 -48.76 10.17
CA ALA A 140 7.93 -49.80 10.06
C ALA A 140 8.45 -51.07 9.39
N ASP A 141 9.33 -50.94 8.40
CA ASP A 141 10.00 -52.07 7.74
C ASP A 141 10.86 -52.88 8.70
N GLN A 142 11.58 -52.21 9.62
CA GLN A 142 12.42 -52.90 10.61
C GLN A 142 11.61 -53.79 11.58
N VAL A 143 10.32 -53.50 11.78
CA VAL A 143 9.43 -54.31 12.62
C VAL A 143 8.50 -55.21 11.78
N GLY A 144 8.68 -55.24 10.45
CA GLY A 144 7.87 -56.04 9.53
C GLY A 144 6.40 -55.59 9.45
N ALA A 145 6.11 -54.34 9.82
CA ALA A 145 4.76 -53.79 9.88
C ALA A 145 4.35 -53.02 8.61
N LEU A 146 5.10 -53.17 7.52
CA LEU A 146 4.74 -52.54 6.25
C LEU A 146 3.45 -53.14 5.68
N PRO A 147 2.56 -52.30 5.12
CA PRO A 147 1.40 -52.81 4.39
C PRO A 147 1.85 -53.62 3.17
N ALA A 148 1.12 -54.69 2.85
CA ALA A 148 1.45 -55.61 1.74
C ALA A 148 1.51 -54.96 0.34
N TRP A 149 1.04 -53.72 0.19
CA TRP A 149 1.12 -52.93 -1.05
C TRP A 149 2.34 -51.99 -1.11
N VAL A 150 3.19 -51.97 -0.08
CA VAL A 150 4.39 -51.13 -0.03
C VAL A 150 5.61 -52.05 -0.04
N GLU A 151 6.22 -52.19 -1.21
CA GLU A 151 7.51 -52.86 -1.36
C GLU A 151 8.62 -51.81 -1.32
N MET A 152 9.47 -51.85 -0.29
CA MET A 152 10.68 -51.04 -0.22
C MET A 152 11.84 -51.82 -0.86
N ASN A 153 12.24 -51.40 -2.06
CA ASN A 153 13.41 -51.95 -2.76
C ASN A 153 14.75 -51.38 -2.24
N ALA A 154 14.70 -50.53 -1.21
CA ALA A 154 15.86 -49.88 -0.60
C ALA A 154 16.07 -50.41 0.82
N GLU A 155 17.32 -50.50 1.28
CA GLU A 155 17.61 -50.92 2.65
C GLU A 155 16.96 -49.95 3.67
N PRO A 156 16.27 -50.46 4.71
CA PRO A 156 15.49 -49.63 5.63
C PRO A 156 16.28 -48.54 6.35
N TRP A 157 17.55 -48.81 6.69
CA TRP A 157 18.41 -47.80 7.32
C TRP A 157 18.70 -46.61 6.39
N PHE A 158 18.83 -46.86 5.08
CA PHE A 158 19.04 -45.80 4.08
C PHE A 158 17.81 -44.91 3.96
N ALA A 159 16.60 -45.50 3.99
CA ALA A 159 15.35 -44.74 3.99
C ALA A 159 15.22 -43.82 5.21
N ILE A 160 15.63 -44.28 6.39
CA ILE A 160 15.64 -43.46 7.61
C ILE A 160 16.61 -42.29 7.46
N VAL A 161 17.84 -42.53 7.01
CA VAL A 161 18.87 -41.48 6.84
C VAL A 161 18.42 -40.43 5.83
N VAL A 162 17.93 -40.86 4.66
CA VAL A 162 17.41 -39.95 3.62
C VAL A 162 16.19 -39.19 4.13
N GLY A 163 15.27 -39.87 4.82
CA GLY A 163 14.08 -39.26 5.40
C GLY A 163 14.43 -38.15 6.41
N VAL A 164 15.38 -38.38 7.31
CA VAL A 164 15.88 -37.37 8.25
C VAL A 164 16.52 -36.19 7.50
N MET A 165 17.35 -36.46 6.48
CA MET A 165 17.98 -35.40 5.68
C MET A 165 16.95 -34.51 4.99
N LEU A 166 15.94 -35.12 4.36
CA LEU A 166 14.84 -34.40 3.69
C LEU A 166 13.97 -33.63 4.69
N PHE A 167 13.70 -34.20 5.86
CA PHE A 167 12.99 -33.51 6.92
C PHE A 167 13.75 -32.26 7.39
N VAL A 168 15.05 -32.38 7.64
CA VAL A 168 15.89 -31.24 8.05
C VAL A 168 15.92 -30.16 6.96
N LEU A 169 16.05 -30.55 5.69
CA LEU A 169 15.97 -29.63 4.55
C LEU A 169 14.60 -28.93 4.45
N GLY A 170 13.51 -29.68 4.62
CA GLY A 170 12.15 -29.15 4.61
C GLY A 170 11.89 -28.15 5.74
N VAL A 171 12.37 -28.45 6.94
CA VAL A 171 12.30 -27.56 8.10
C VAL A 171 13.16 -26.30 7.89
N LEU A 172 14.39 -26.44 7.39
CA LEU A 172 15.26 -25.31 7.06
C LEU A 172 14.61 -24.38 6.01
N SER A 173 14.05 -24.96 4.95
CA SER A 173 13.32 -24.20 3.92
C SER A 173 12.14 -23.44 4.53
N SER A 174 11.31 -24.13 5.32
CA SER A 174 10.14 -23.55 5.99
C SER A 174 10.52 -22.43 6.95
N TRP A 175 11.62 -22.60 7.69
CA TRP A 175 12.16 -21.58 8.58
C TRP A 175 12.64 -20.35 7.78
N GLY A 176 13.27 -20.57 6.62
CA GLY A 176 13.64 -19.53 5.67
C GLY A 176 12.44 -18.71 5.18
N THR A 177 11.34 -19.38 4.80
CA THR A 177 10.09 -18.70 4.41
C THR A 177 9.53 -17.84 5.53
N VAL A 178 9.48 -18.35 6.76
CA VAL A 178 8.99 -17.59 7.94
C VAL A 178 9.91 -16.41 8.25
N ALA A 179 11.23 -16.60 8.17
CA ALA A 179 12.21 -15.53 8.35
C ALA A 179 12.04 -14.42 7.30
N TYR A 180 11.82 -14.81 6.04
CA TYR A 180 11.57 -13.88 4.94
C TYR A 180 10.28 -13.08 5.14
N ILE A 181 9.18 -13.73 5.50
CA ILE A 181 7.90 -13.05 5.81
C ILE A 181 8.10 -12.07 6.98
N ARG A 182 8.79 -12.48 8.04
CA ARG A 182 9.10 -11.60 9.18
C ARG A 182 9.96 -10.41 8.77
N PHE A 183 10.92 -10.61 7.86
CA PHE A 183 11.74 -9.52 7.33
C PHE A 183 10.90 -8.53 6.53
N VAL A 184 10.03 -9.01 5.63
CA VAL A 184 9.12 -8.16 4.84
C VAL A 184 8.18 -7.38 5.76
N VAL A 185 7.55 -8.04 6.74
CA VAL A 185 6.66 -7.36 7.70
C VAL A 185 7.44 -6.32 8.52
N ARG A 186 8.68 -6.61 8.93
CA ARG A 186 9.53 -5.64 9.62
C ARG A 186 9.90 -4.46 8.72
N ALA A 187 10.24 -4.71 7.46
CA ALA A 187 10.56 -3.65 6.49
C ALA A 187 9.35 -2.73 6.29
N VAL A 188 8.16 -3.31 6.09
CA VAL A 188 6.90 -2.56 5.99
C VAL A 188 6.64 -1.76 7.28
N LYS A 189 6.75 -2.39 8.46
CA LYS A 189 6.58 -1.69 9.74
C LYS A 189 7.56 -0.55 9.96
N ARG A 190 8.81 -0.68 9.52
CA ARG A 190 9.81 0.41 9.60
C ARG A 190 9.44 1.60 8.74
N VAL A 191 8.83 1.35 7.57
CA VAL A 191 8.36 2.40 6.67
C VAL A 191 7.06 3.04 7.17
N THR A 192 6.20 2.28 7.86
CA THR A 192 4.91 2.78 8.35
C THR A 192 4.95 3.36 9.76
N SER A 193 5.99 3.08 10.57
CA SER A 193 6.10 3.63 11.92
C SER A 193 6.45 5.12 11.84
N PRO A 194 5.63 6.02 12.43
CA PRO A 194 6.02 7.42 12.58
C PRO A 194 7.26 7.48 13.46
N ALA A 195 8.29 8.20 13.02
CA ALA A 195 9.38 8.58 13.90
C ALA A 195 8.76 9.40 15.04
N ALA A 196 8.78 8.83 16.24
CA ALA A 196 8.40 9.50 17.47
C ALA A 196 9.46 10.52 17.87
#